data_AF-A0A6C0LIU3-F1
#
_entry.id   AF-A0A6C0LIU3-F1
#
_cell.length_a   1.000
_cell.length_b   1.000
_cell.length_c   1.000
_cell.angle_alpha   90.00
_cell.angle_beta   90.00
_cell.angle_gamma   90.00
#
_symmetry.space_group_name_H-M   'P 1'
#
loop_
_entity.id
_entity.type
_entity.pdbx_description
1 polymer ?
#
loop_
_entity_poly.entity_id
_entity_poly.type
_entity_poly.pdbx_seq_one_letter_code
_entity_poly.pdbx_strand_id
1 'polypeptide(L)'
;MDKKILYNMKKFPYELVNIIIDYDGRIKYKLNNAIDYHKYVNVIHKYDERYNIITPIIDKKCKIMKYTAISHNKTSFYFEFAFDKQPNLMLWYDYCWSDNNEFEIGYIDMTGSGRVFGSNPFRTIYK
;
A
#
# COMPACT_ATOMS: atom_id res chain seq x y z
N MET A 1 8.56 -46.43 30.29
CA MET A 1 10.00 -46.17 30.07
C MET A 1 10.08 -45.41 28.76
N ASP A 2 9.99 -44.08 28.84
CA ASP A 2 9.76 -43.24 27.65
C ASP A 2 11.06 -43.05 26.88
N LYS A 3 11.10 -43.59 25.65
CA LYS A 3 12.20 -43.36 24.71
C LYS A 3 12.18 -41.90 24.30
N LYS A 4 13.01 -41.07 24.93
CA LYS A 4 13.32 -39.71 24.48
C LYS A 4 13.97 -39.81 23.10
N ILE A 5 13.22 -39.47 22.05
CA ILE A 5 13.77 -39.34 20.70
C ILE A 5 14.72 -38.14 20.73
N LEU A 6 16.02 -38.40 20.72
CA LEU A 6 17.03 -37.37 20.52
C LEU A 6 17.02 -37.01 19.03
N TYR A 7 16.36 -35.92 18.67
CA TYR A 7 16.50 -35.34 17.34
C TYR A 7 17.93 -34.80 17.21
N ASN A 8 18.70 -35.43 16.34
CA ASN A 8 20.05 -34.98 15.99
C ASN A 8 19.93 -33.77 15.03
N MET A 9 19.42 -32.66 15.55
CA MET A 9 19.23 -31.41 14.80
C MET A 9 20.59 -30.80 14.55
N LYS A 10 21.17 -31.07 13.38
CA LYS A 10 22.36 -30.35 12.92
C LYS A 10 21.98 -28.88 12.76
N LYS A 11 22.77 -28.00 13.37
CA LYS A 11 22.59 -26.55 13.23
C LYS A 11 22.67 -26.20 11.75
N PHE A 12 21.67 -25.51 11.23
CA PHE A 12 21.65 -25.12 9.82
C PHE A 12 22.84 -24.20 9.53
N PRO A 13 23.58 -24.41 8.43
CA PRO A 13 24.71 -23.55 8.07
C PRO A 13 24.28 -22.09 8.00
N TYR A 14 25.05 -21.21 8.64
CA TYR A 14 24.74 -19.78 8.68
C TYR A 14 24.63 -19.18 7.28
N GLU A 15 25.45 -19.63 6.33
CA GLU A 15 25.39 -19.21 4.92
C GLU A 15 24.00 -19.43 4.31
N LEU A 16 23.37 -20.58 4.57
CA LEU A 16 22.03 -20.88 4.04
C LEU A 16 20.94 -20.11 4.77
N VAL A 17 21.07 -19.91 6.09
CA VAL A 17 20.19 -19.01 6.86
C VAL A 17 20.21 -17.61 6.26
N ASN A 18 21.39 -17.12 5.91
CA ASN A 18 21.59 -15.78 5.36
C ASN A 18 20.92 -15.62 3.99
N ILE A 19 21.00 -16.62 3.11
CA ILE A 19 20.33 -16.62 1.80
C ILE A 19 18.82 -16.54 1.97
N ILE A 20 18.25 -17.34 2.87
CA ILE A 20 16.80 -17.34 3.16
C ILE A 20 16.37 -15.97 3.70
N ILE A 21 17.16 -15.38 4.59
CA ILE A 21 16.84 -14.11 5.23
C ILE A 21 17.00 -12.92 4.28
N ASP A 22 17.99 -12.95 3.38
CA ASP A 22 18.15 -11.95 2.31
C ASP A 22 16.95 -11.99 1.36
N TYR A 23 16.44 -13.19 1.04
CA TYR A 23 15.22 -13.36 0.24
C TYR A 23 13.96 -12.82 0.95
N ASP A 24 13.86 -12.99 2.26
CA ASP A 24 12.80 -12.45 3.12
C ASP A 24 12.90 -10.92 3.32
N GLY A 25 13.90 -10.27 2.71
CA GLY A 25 14.07 -8.81 2.72
C GLY A 25 14.60 -8.24 4.04
N ARG A 26 15.17 -9.06 4.93
CA ARG A 26 15.77 -8.56 6.18
C ARG A 26 17.18 -8.07 5.93
N ILE A 27 17.57 -7.05 6.69
CA ILE A 27 18.78 -6.27 6.40
C ILE A 27 19.87 -6.64 7.39
N LYS A 28 21.07 -6.89 6.86
CA LYS A 28 22.29 -7.10 7.66
C LYS A 28 22.86 -5.76 8.12
N TYR A 29 23.27 -5.66 9.40
CA TYR A 29 23.99 -4.50 9.91
C TYR A 29 25.49 -4.78 10.03
N LYS A 30 26.32 -3.78 9.71
CA LYS A 30 27.78 -3.78 9.91
C LYS A 30 28.07 -3.34 11.36
N LEU A 31 28.76 -4.16 12.13
CA LEU A 31 29.30 -3.76 13.44
C LEU A 31 30.80 -3.46 13.26
N ASN A 32 31.22 -2.22 13.50
CA ASN A 32 32.64 -1.82 13.55
C ASN A 32 33.51 -2.43 12.42
N ASN A 33 33.10 -2.19 11.17
CA ASN A 33 33.78 -2.65 9.96
C ASN A 33 33.72 -4.15 9.62
N ALA A 34 33.11 -5.00 10.46
CA ALA A 34 32.80 -6.40 10.13
C ALA A 34 31.29 -6.61 9.96
N ILE A 35 30.90 -7.49 9.03
CA ILE A 35 29.51 -7.95 8.92
C ILE A 35 29.31 -9.03 9.98
N ASP A 36 28.39 -8.82 10.91
CA ASP A 36 28.00 -9.86 11.87
C ASP A 36 26.86 -10.69 11.29
N TYR A 37 27.21 -11.88 10.78
CA TYR A 37 26.26 -12.82 10.19
C TYR A 37 25.34 -13.51 11.22
N HIS A 38 25.52 -13.26 12.52
CA HIS A 38 24.76 -13.92 13.58
C HIS A 38 23.68 -13.02 14.18
N LYS A 39 23.66 -11.73 13.82
CA LYS A 39 22.76 -10.73 14.41
C LYS A 39 21.89 -10.07 13.36
N TYR A 40 20.68 -10.62 13.22
CA TYR A 40 19.62 -10.04 12.40
C TYR A 40 18.74 -9.12 13.24
N VAL A 41 18.48 -7.91 12.74
CA VAL A 41 17.51 -7.00 13.33
C VAL A 41 16.45 -6.71 12.28
N ASN A 42 15.26 -7.27 12.46
CA ASN A 42 14.09 -7.01 11.62
C ASN A 42 13.45 -5.64 11.92
N VAL A 43 14.27 -4.66 12.31
CA VAL A 43 13.83 -3.33 12.70
C VAL A 43 14.62 -2.36 11.84
N ILE A 44 13.95 -1.82 10.83
CA ILE A 44 14.45 -0.66 10.11
C ILE A 44 14.55 0.48 11.13
N HIS A 45 15.72 1.12 11.21
CA HIS A 45 15.94 2.18 12.19
C HIS A 45 14.95 3.31 11.95
N LYS A 46 14.31 3.88 12.99
CA LYS A 46 13.24 4.90 12.85
C LYS A 46 13.61 6.15 12.03
N TYR A 47 14.91 6.38 11.78
CA TYR A 47 15.43 7.49 10.96
C TYR A 47 16.05 7.02 9.63
N ASP A 48 15.73 5.81 9.18
CA ASP A 48 16.19 5.28 7.90
C ASP A 48 15.56 6.03 6.73
N GLU A 49 16.37 6.43 5.75
CA GLU A 49 15.94 7.24 4.61
C GLU A 49 14.89 6.55 3.72
N ARG A 50 14.77 5.23 3.77
CA ARG A 50 13.72 4.51 3.03
C ARG A 50 12.32 4.86 3.53
N TYR A 51 12.20 5.31 4.79
CA TYR A 51 10.96 5.91 5.27
C TYR A 51 10.57 7.14 4.43
N ASN A 52 11.51 7.93 3.94
CA ASN A 52 11.21 9.08 3.08
C ASN A 52 10.53 8.69 1.77
N ILE A 53 10.75 7.45 1.29
CA ILE A 53 10.11 6.91 0.08
C ILE A 53 8.68 6.47 0.38
N ILE A 54 8.45 5.78 1.50
CA ILE A 54 7.14 5.19 1.83
C ILE A 54 6.19 6.17 2.53
N THR A 55 6.70 7.13 3.31
CA THR A 55 5.91 8.15 4.01
C THR A 55 4.92 8.88 3.09
N PRO A 56 5.33 9.46 1.94
CA PRO A 56 4.37 10.15 1.06
C PRO A 56 3.29 9.21 0.48
N ILE A 57 3.61 7.93 0.29
CA ILE A 57 2.65 6.91 -0.18
C ILE A 57 1.63 6.59 0.92
N ILE A 58 2.11 6.38 2.14
CA ILE A 58 1.26 6.13 3.32
C ILE A 58 0.39 7.33 3.59
N ASP A 59 0.95 8.54 3.62
CA ASP A 59 0.22 9.79 3.83
C ASP A 59 -0.87 10.00 2.78
N LYS A 60 -0.57 9.70 1.50
CA LYS A 60 -1.56 9.75 0.42
C LYS A 60 -2.70 8.75 0.66
N LYS A 61 -2.39 7.51 1.05
CA LYS A 61 -3.40 6.49 1.38
C LYS A 61 -4.26 6.91 2.57
N CYS A 62 -3.65 7.43 3.63
CA CYS A 62 -4.35 7.95 4.80
C CYS A 62 -5.30 9.10 4.44
N LYS A 63 -4.86 10.02 3.57
CA LYS A 63 -5.73 11.10 3.06
C LYS A 63 -6.91 10.54 2.28
N ILE A 64 -6.68 9.63 1.32
CA ILE A 64 -7.77 9.00 0.56
C ILE A 64 -8.77 8.38 1.53
N MET A 65 -8.33 7.50 2.43
CA MET A 65 -9.21 6.84 3.39
C MET A 65 -9.99 7.80 4.30
N LYS A 66 -9.42 8.96 4.65
CA LYS A 66 -10.09 9.97 5.48
C LYS A 66 -11.21 10.69 4.73
N TYR A 67 -11.04 10.92 3.43
CA TYR A 67 -11.99 11.67 2.61
C TYR A 67 -12.91 10.76 1.77
N THR A 68 -12.64 9.45 1.71
CA THR A 68 -13.57 8.47 1.14
C THR A 68 -14.84 8.44 1.97
N ALA A 69 -15.98 8.68 1.30
CA ALA A 69 -17.28 8.41 1.85
C ALA A 69 -17.50 6.89 1.87
N ILE A 70 -17.80 6.34 3.04
CA ILE A 70 -18.11 4.92 3.24
C ILE A 70 -19.56 4.84 3.68
N SER A 71 -20.32 3.91 3.11
CA SER A 71 -21.73 3.75 3.46
C SER A 71 -21.90 3.28 4.91
N HIS A 72 -23.09 3.50 5.46
CA HIS A 72 -23.39 3.13 6.85
C HIS A 72 -23.16 1.64 7.14
N ASN A 73 -23.47 0.77 6.16
CA ASN A 73 -23.28 -0.68 6.24
C ASN A 73 -21.89 -1.15 5.77
N LYS A 74 -20.98 -0.24 5.39
CA LYS A 74 -19.61 -0.53 4.92
C LYS A 74 -19.53 -1.43 3.68
N THR A 75 -20.56 -1.47 2.86
CA THR A 75 -20.58 -2.25 1.62
C THR A 75 -20.28 -1.43 0.38
N SER A 76 -20.32 -0.10 0.48
CA SER A 76 -20.03 0.80 -0.62
C SER A 76 -19.07 1.92 -0.22
N PHE A 77 -18.34 2.43 -1.21
CA PHE A 77 -17.48 3.58 -1.04
C PHE A 77 -17.58 4.51 -2.24
N TYR A 78 -17.38 5.79 -1.98
CA TYR A 78 -17.24 6.82 -2.98
C TYR A 78 -16.09 7.74 -2.60
N PHE A 79 -15.21 8.03 -3.54
CA PHE A 79 -14.29 9.14 -3.37
C PHE A 79 -14.00 9.82 -4.68
N GLU A 80 -13.85 11.14 -4.62
CA GLU A 80 -13.52 11.99 -5.75
C GLU A 80 -12.33 12.88 -5.41
N PHE A 81 -11.59 13.28 -6.43
CA PHE A 81 -10.50 14.25 -6.30
C PHE A 81 -10.30 15.02 -7.59
N ALA A 82 -9.86 16.26 -7.44
CA ALA A 82 -9.42 17.13 -8.52
C ALA A 82 -7.89 17.30 -8.49
N PHE A 83 -7.32 17.73 -9.61
CA PHE A 83 -5.88 17.96 -9.72
C PHE A 83 -5.57 19.45 -9.61
N ASP A 84 -4.70 19.83 -8.67
CA ASP A 84 -4.26 21.24 -8.54
C ASP A 84 -3.64 21.79 -9.84
N LYS A 85 -2.89 20.94 -10.56
CA LYS A 85 -2.25 21.30 -11.84
C LYS A 85 -3.19 21.21 -13.05
N GLN A 86 -4.37 20.63 -12.88
CA GLN A 86 -5.38 20.49 -13.92
C GLN A 86 -6.77 20.68 -13.29
N PRO A 87 -7.10 21.91 -12.87
CA PRO A 87 -8.29 22.19 -12.05
C PRO A 87 -9.61 21.88 -12.77
N ASN A 88 -9.58 21.77 -14.09
CA ASN A 88 -10.73 21.42 -14.92
C ASN A 88 -10.92 19.89 -15.06
N LEU A 89 -10.10 19.07 -14.43
CA LEU A 89 -10.24 17.61 -14.44
C LEU A 89 -10.51 17.10 -13.02
N MET A 90 -11.56 16.29 -12.91
CA MET A 90 -11.90 15.60 -11.67
C MET A 90 -12.16 14.12 -11.96
N LEU A 91 -11.69 13.25 -11.06
CA LEU A 91 -11.87 11.80 -11.11
C LEU A 91 -12.70 11.35 -9.91
N TRP A 92 -13.49 10.29 -10.09
CA TRP A 92 -14.14 9.59 -9.01
C TRP A 92 -14.04 8.08 -9.16
N TYR A 93 -14.16 7.43 -8.01
CA TYR A 93 -14.29 6.00 -7.86
C TYR A 93 -15.55 5.74 -7.06
N ASP A 94 -16.42 4.90 -7.61
CA ASP A 94 -17.70 4.55 -7.05
C ASP A 94 -17.80 3.03 -7.00
N TYR A 95 -17.99 2.46 -5.81
CA TYR A 95 -18.32 1.06 -5.66
C TYR A 95 -19.61 0.93 -4.88
N CYS A 96 -20.64 0.36 -5.51
CA CYS A 96 -21.95 0.16 -4.91
C CYS A 96 -22.59 1.45 -4.36
N TRP A 97 -22.17 2.63 -4.82
CA TRP A 97 -22.68 3.92 -4.33
C TRP A 97 -23.78 4.45 -5.22
N SER A 98 -23.56 4.48 -6.53
CA SER A 98 -24.59 4.83 -7.52
C SER A 98 -25.48 3.64 -7.87
N ASP A 99 -24.88 2.50 -8.16
CA ASP A 99 -25.57 1.29 -8.63
C ASP A 99 -25.08 0.04 -7.88
N ASN A 100 -26.00 -0.90 -7.59
CA ASN A 100 -25.69 -2.07 -6.78
C ASN A 100 -24.75 -3.04 -7.51
N ASN A 101 -23.69 -3.49 -6.82
CA ASN A 101 -22.66 -4.41 -7.31
C ASN A 101 -21.89 -3.89 -8.54
N GLU A 102 -21.82 -2.57 -8.72
CA GLU A 102 -21.04 -1.97 -9.80
C GLU A 102 -19.83 -1.23 -9.23
N PHE A 103 -18.69 -1.42 -9.89
CA PHE A 103 -17.51 -0.59 -9.69
C PHE A 103 -17.35 0.34 -10.90
N GLU A 104 -17.54 1.63 -10.69
CA GLU A 104 -17.39 2.66 -11.70
C GLU A 104 -16.12 3.49 -11.42
N ILE A 105 -15.31 3.67 -12.46
CA ILE A 105 -14.30 4.72 -12.50
C ILE A 105 -14.76 5.74 -13.53
N GLY A 106 -14.82 7.00 -13.12
CA GLY A 106 -15.21 8.07 -14.02
C GLY A 106 -14.38 9.33 -13.86
N TYR A 107 -14.47 10.18 -14.87
CA TYR A 107 -13.89 11.51 -14.85
C TYR A 107 -14.78 12.52 -15.56
N ILE A 108 -14.61 13.78 -15.20
CA ILE A 108 -15.29 14.90 -15.83
C ILE A 108 -14.24 15.91 -16.27
N ASP A 109 -14.30 16.28 -17.54
CA ASP A 109 -13.50 17.34 -18.12
C ASP A 109 -14.36 18.60 -18.25
N MET A 110 -14.01 19.61 -17.48
CA MET A 110 -14.68 20.89 -17.38
C MET A 110 -14.03 21.96 -18.27
N THR A 111 -13.04 21.61 -19.11
CA THR A 111 -12.34 22.59 -19.96
C THR A 111 -13.27 23.38 -20.88
N GLY A 112 -14.35 22.77 -21.36
CA GLY A 112 -15.33 23.44 -22.23
C GLY A 112 -16.40 24.27 -21.49
N SER A 113 -16.77 23.89 -20.27
CA SER A 113 -17.92 24.45 -19.55
C SER A 113 -17.54 25.37 -18.39
N GLY A 114 -16.34 25.18 -17.80
CA GLY A 114 -15.89 25.82 -16.57
C GLY A 114 -16.63 25.38 -15.29
N ARG A 115 -17.49 24.35 -15.34
CA ARG A 115 -18.30 23.91 -14.21
C ARG A 115 -18.68 22.42 -14.29
N VAL A 116 -18.89 21.78 -13.14
CA VAL A 116 -19.36 20.39 -13.07
C VAL A 116 -20.72 20.24 -13.77
N PHE A 117 -21.68 21.09 -13.43
CA PHE A 117 -23.01 21.08 -14.04
C PHE A 117 -22.98 21.63 -15.47
N GLY A 118 -23.22 20.74 -16.44
CA GLY A 118 -23.16 21.05 -17.87
C GLY A 118 -21.93 20.46 -18.59
N SER A 119 -21.05 19.75 -17.87
CA SER A 119 -20.03 18.90 -18.47
C SER A 119 -20.53 17.45 -18.56
N ASN A 120 -20.17 16.74 -19.62
CA ASN A 120 -20.53 15.33 -19.75
C ASN A 120 -19.51 14.46 -19.00
N PRO A 121 -19.96 13.62 -18.05
CA PRO A 121 -19.09 12.67 -17.37
C PRO A 121 -18.73 11.51 -18.32
N PHE A 122 -17.47 11.08 -18.27
CA PHE A 122 -17.01 9.84 -18.89
C PHE A 122 -16.90 8.75 -17.83
N ARG A 123 -17.45 7.57 -18.11
CA ARG A 123 -17.60 6.48 -17.14
C ARG A 123 -17.16 5.16 -17.73
N THR A 124 -16.42 4.38 -16.94
CA THR A 124 -16.09 2.99 -17.24
C THR A 124 -16.60 2.13 -16.10
N ILE A 125 -17.54 1.24 -16.40
CA ILE A 125 -18.12 0.30 -15.43
C ILE A 125 -17.36 -1.03 -15.55
N TYR A 126 -16.85 -1.50 -14.42
CA TYR A 126 -16.20 -2.79 -14.27
C TYR A 126 -17.20 -3.80 -13.70
N LYS A 127 -17.36 -4.92 -14.42
CA LYS A 127 -18.22 -6.05 -14.04
C LYS A 127 -17.37 -7.25 -13.63
#